data_AF-W7ASZ1-F1
#
_entry.id   AF-W7ASZ1-F1
#
_cell.length_a   1.000
_cell.length_b   1.000
_cell.length_c   1.000
_cell.angle_alpha   90.00
_cell.angle_beta   90.00
_cell.angle_gamma   90.00
#
_symmetry.space_group_name_H-M   'P 1'
#
loop_
_entity.id
_entity.type
_entity.pdbx_description
1 polymer ?
#
loop_
_entity_poly.entity_id
_entity_poly.type
_entity_poly.pdbx_seq_one_letter_code
_entity_poly.pdbx_strand_id
1 'polypeptide(L)'
;MNVLFMGGASDRVVVECLRNVCRMSVVAHESIPGRLFATSLQHFPPWTHTHTRVDKEVIDKLNKDIIEEENLDKHKPHVCQEPAYERDYSYLCPEDWIKNSNNQCWGIDYDGHCESLKYFQDYSAEEKKEFEMNCCVLWPKLKDEGMKRAHKKDLLRGSISSSNGLIIKPKYL
;
A
#
# COMPACT_ATOMS: atom_id res chain seq x y z
N MET A 1 28.76 -33.41 11.65
CA MET A 1 27.95 -34.46 10.99
C MET A 1 27.60 -35.51 12.04
N ASN A 2 26.32 -35.75 12.29
CA ASN A 2 25.87 -36.88 13.09
C ASN A 2 25.32 -37.95 12.14
N VAL A 3 25.83 -39.17 12.25
CA VAL A 3 25.38 -40.31 11.43
C VAL A 3 24.50 -41.19 12.31
N LEU A 4 23.20 -41.25 12.01
CA LEU A 4 22.26 -42.12 12.69
C LEU A 4 22.01 -43.37 11.83
N PHE A 5 22.40 -44.54 12.33
CA PHE A 5 22.14 -45.81 11.67
C PHE A 5 20.91 -46.48 12.30
N MET A 6 19.79 -46.52 11.59
CA MET A 6 18.66 -47.39 11.93
C MET A 6 18.85 -48.71 11.17
N GLY A 7 19.14 -49.79 11.88
CA GLY A 7 19.34 -51.11 11.28
C GLY A 7 18.10 -51.99 11.39
N GLY A 8 17.51 -52.32 10.24
CA GLY A 8 16.60 -53.44 10.03
C GLY A 8 16.68 -53.85 8.56
N ALA A 9 17.38 -54.96 8.29
CA ALA A 9 17.60 -55.67 7.02
C ALA A 9 17.37 -54.96 5.67
N SER A 10 18.49 -54.83 4.94
CA SER A 10 18.68 -54.43 3.53
C SER A 10 18.47 -52.94 3.21
N ASP A 11 19.57 -52.30 2.84
CA ASP A 11 19.76 -50.88 2.51
C ASP A 11 19.88 -49.91 3.71
N ARG A 12 21.14 -49.57 4.03
CA ARG A 12 21.44 -48.49 4.99
C ARG A 12 21.22 -47.15 4.30
N VAL A 13 20.15 -46.47 4.70
CA VAL A 13 19.87 -45.09 4.27
C VAL A 13 20.68 -44.14 5.15
N VAL A 14 21.52 -43.32 4.54
CA VAL A 14 22.20 -42.23 5.22
C VAL A 14 21.43 -40.95 4.95
N VAL A 15 21.01 -40.29 6.02
CA VAL A 15 20.30 -39.01 5.96
C VAL A 15 21.24 -37.93 6.47
N GLU A 16 21.65 -37.04 5.57
CA GLU A 16 22.38 -35.84 5.94
C GLU A 16 21.42 -34.65 5.93
N CYS A 17 21.39 -33.91 7.05
CA CYS A 17 20.57 -32.72 7.20
C CYS A 17 21.46 -31.52 7.50
N LEU A 18 21.26 -30.44 6.75
CA LEU A 18 21.90 -29.14 6.94
C LEU A 18 20.83 -28.06 6.89
N ARG A 19 20.68 -27.29 7.98
CA ARG A 19 19.79 -26.13 8.09
C ARG A 19 18.41 -26.36 7.46
N ASN A 20 17.72 -27.40 7.93
CA ASN A 20 16.34 -27.78 7.56
C ASN A 20 16.13 -28.40 6.17
N VAL A 21 17.20 -28.68 5.41
CA VAL A 21 17.11 -29.48 4.19
C VAL A 21 17.76 -30.84 4.44
N CYS A 22 16.99 -31.92 4.28
CA CYS A 22 17.47 -33.28 4.44
C CYS A 22 17.53 -33.97 3.08
N ARG A 23 18.67 -34.57 2.77
CA ARG A 23 18.85 -35.38 1.56
C ARG A 23 19.01 -36.84 1.96
N MET A 24 18.17 -37.69 1.37
CA MET A 24 18.26 -39.15 1.54
C MET A 24 19.15 -39.73 0.46
N SER A 25 20.19 -40.46 0.88
CA SER A 25 21.08 -41.19 -0.01
C SER A 25 21.10 -42.67 0.42
N VAL A 26 20.82 -43.57 -0.53
CA VAL A 26 20.90 -45.02 -0.32
C VAL A 26 22.35 -45.45 -0.57
N VAL A 27 23.02 -46.03 0.43
CA VAL A 27 24.42 -46.47 0.28
C VAL A 27 24.45 -47.99 0.22
N ALA A 28 24.75 -48.53 -0.96
CA ALA A 28 25.05 -49.95 -1.14
C ALA A 28 26.42 -50.29 -0.53
N HIS A 29 26.52 -51.45 0.11
CA HIS A 29 27.69 -51.86 0.90
C HIS A 29 28.85 -52.34 -0.01
N GLU A 30 29.86 -51.50 -0.21
CA GLU A 30 31.20 -51.98 -0.59
C GLU A 30 32.20 -51.75 0.55
N SER A 31 32.81 -52.86 0.96
CA SER A 31 33.80 -52.99 2.03
C SER A 31 35.09 -52.21 1.74
N ILE A 32 35.54 -51.33 2.64
CA ILE A 32 36.95 -50.92 2.73
C ILE A 32 37.36 -50.73 4.21
N PRO A 33 38.43 -51.38 4.70
CA PRO A 33 38.95 -51.20 6.04
C PRO A 33 40.00 -50.06 6.09
N GLY A 34 39.92 -49.19 7.10
CA GLY A 34 40.97 -48.20 7.34
C GLY A 34 40.68 -47.33 8.56
N ARG A 35 41.54 -47.47 9.58
CA ARG A 35 41.49 -46.73 10.85
C ARG A 35 41.45 -45.21 10.63
N LEU A 36 40.53 -44.53 11.29
CA LEU A 36 40.65 -43.11 11.60
C LEU A 36 40.50 -42.90 13.11
N PHE A 37 41.43 -42.14 13.64
CA PHE A 37 41.66 -41.88 15.06
C PHE A 37 40.45 -41.17 15.69
N ALA A 38 39.95 -41.70 16.80
CA ALA A 38 38.92 -41.05 17.60
C ALA A 38 39.54 -39.92 18.43
N THR A 39 39.42 -38.68 17.97
CA THR A 39 39.69 -37.51 18.82
C THR A 39 38.58 -37.38 19.84
N SER A 40 38.96 -37.35 21.12
CA SER A 40 38.08 -37.21 22.27
C SER A 40 37.04 -36.11 22.07
N LEU A 41 35.77 -36.49 21.98
CA LEU A 41 34.63 -35.56 22.00
C LEU A 41 34.64 -34.81 23.34
N GLN A 42 34.84 -33.50 23.29
CA GLN A 42 34.49 -32.64 24.41
C GLN A 42 32.98 -32.78 24.63
N HIS A 43 32.60 -33.33 25.77
CA HIS A 43 31.21 -33.49 26.16
C HIS A 43 30.63 -32.10 26.40
N PHE A 44 29.92 -31.55 25.42
CA PHE A 44 29.02 -30.43 25.65
C PHE A 44 27.86 -30.92 26.53
N PRO A 45 27.42 -30.15 27.53
CA PRO A 45 26.31 -30.55 28.37
C PRO A 45 25.06 -30.80 27.49
N PRO A 46 24.20 -31.77 27.84
CA PRO A 46 23.03 -32.08 27.05
C PRO A 46 22.19 -30.81 26.89
N TRP A 47 21.86 -30.46 25.64
CA TRP A 47 20.85 -29.43 25.35
C TRP A 47 19.53 -29.92 25.96
N THR A 48 19.19 -29.49 27.18
CA THR A 48 17.91 -29.81 27.82
C THR A 48 16.84 -28.89 27.26
N HIS A 49 16.46 -29.11 26.00
CA HIS A 49 15.34 -28.40 25.40
C HIS A 49 14.06 -29.09 25.85
N THR A 50 13.38 -28.47 26.80
CA THR A 50 12.02 -28.86 27.18
C THR A 50 11.09 -28.49 26.02
N HIS A 51 10.76 -29.46 25.17
CA HIS A 51 9.69 -29.31 24.20
C HIS A 51 8.34 -29.42 24.92
N THR A 52 7.73 -28.29 25.25
CA THR A 52 6.34 -28.24 25.72
C THR A 52 5.42 -28.39 24.51
N ARG A 53 4.48 -29.34 24.58
CA ARG A 53 3.36 -29.39 23.63
C ARG A 53 2.53 -28.14 23.84
N VAL A 54 2.39 -27.34 22.79
CA VAL A 54 1.45 -26.21 22.80
C VAL A 54 0.04 -26.81 22.78
N ASP A 55 -0.79 -26.41 23.73
CA ASP A 55 -2.16 -26.87 23.80
C ASP A 55 -2.93 -26.45 22.54
N LYS A 56 -3.77 -27.35 22.04
CA LYS A 56 -4.57 -27.13 20.84
C LYS A 56 -5.43 -25.86 20.95
N GLU A 57 -5.92 -25.56 22.15
CA GLU A 57 -6.71 -24.35 22.44
C GLU A 57 -5.92 -23.05 22.20
N VAL A 58 -4.62 -23.05 22.50
CA VAL A 58 -3.74 -21.90 22.26
C VAL A 58 -3.53 -21.71 20.76
N ILE A 59 -3.35 -22.81 20.02
CA ILE A 59 -3.21 -22.78 18.56
C ILE A 59 -4.51 -22.30 17.90
N ASP A 60 -5.65 -22.82 18.34
CA ASP A 60 -6.97 -22.45 17.80
C ASP A 60 -7.29 -20.98 18.10
N LYS A 61 -6.91 -20.48 19.29
CA LYS A 61 -7.02 -19.05 19.64
C LYS A 61 -6.13 -18.17 18.76
N LEU A 62 -4.86 -18.54 18.56
CA LEU A 62 -3.94 -17.79 17.68
C LEU A 62 -4.44 -17.75 16.23
N ASN A 63 -4.91 -18.88 15.70
CA ASN A 63 -5.45 -18.93 14.34
C ASN A 63 -6.67 -18.02 14.20
N LYS A 64 -7.55 -17.99 15.21
CA LYS A 64 -8.71 -17.10 15.24
C LYS A 64 -8.28 -15.62 15.26
N ASP A 65 -7.34 -15.26 16.15
CA ASP A 65 -6.88 -13.88 16.30
C ASP A 65 -6.21 -13.36 14.99
N ILE A 66 -5.41 -14.20 14.30
CA ILE A 66 -4.82 -13.87 12.99
C ILE A 66 -5.90 -13.60 11.93
N ILE A 67 -6.93 -14.44 11.87
CA ILE A 67 -8.04 -14.27 10.90
C ILE A 67 -8.81 -12.99 11.19
N GLU A 68 -9.03 -12.66 12.46
CA GLU A 68 -9.70 -11.42 12.86
C GLU A 68 -8.88 -10.18 12.50
N GLU A 69 -7.57 -10.17 12.77
CA GLU A 69 -6.66 -9.08 12.37
C GLU A 69 -6.63 -8.88 10.85
N GLU A 70 -6.48 -9.96 10.07
CA GLU A 70 -6.49 -9.86 8.60
C GLU A 70 -7.83 -9.33 8.06
N ASN A 71 -8.95 -9.73 8.66
CA ASN A 71 -10.26 -9.22 8.26
C ASN A 71 -10.44 -7.74 8.64
N LEU A 72 -9.87 -7.30 9.76
CA LEU A 72 -9.83 -5.88 10.14
C LEU A 72 -8.98 -5.04 9.17
N ASP A 73 -7.82 -5.54 8.75
CA ASP A 73 -6.96 -4.84 7.79
C ASP A 73 -7.62 -4.74 6.40
N LYS A 74 -8.37 -5.77 6.00
CA LYS A 74 -9.18 -5.78 4.76
C LYS A 74 -10.38 -4.83 4.83
N HIS A 75 -10.88 -4.53 6.02
CA HIS A 75 -12.03 -3.65 6.26
C HIS A 75 -11.68 -2.35 6.99
N LYS A 76 -10.41 -1.94 6.95
CA LYS A 76 -10.02 -0.66 7.53
C LYS A 76 -10.78 0.44 6.80
N PRO A 77 -11.63 1.22 7.49
CA PRO A 77 -12.42 2.26 6.84
C PRO A 77 -11.44 3.25 6.21
N HIS A 78 -11.50 3.39 4.90
CA HIS A 78 -10.76 4.44 4.22
C HIS A 78 -11.40 5.76 4.63
N VAL A 79 -10.60 6.70 5.13
CA VAL A 79 -11.11 8.01 5.55
C VAL A 79 -10.58 9.04 4.56
N CYS A 80 -11.44 9.45 3.63
CA CYS A 80 -11.14 10.55 2.73
C CYS A 80 -11.24 11.88 3.48
N GLN A 81 -10.32 12.81 3.19
CA GLN A 81 -10.41 14.15 3.74
C GLN A 81 -11.47 14.94 2.99
N GLU A 82 -12.42 15.53 3.72
CA GLU A 82 -13.41 16.41 3.12
C GLU A 82 -12.75 17.77 2.80
N PRO A 83 -12.70 18.19 1.52
CA PRO A 83 -12.12 19.49 1.18
C PRO A 83 -12.96 20.66 1.73
N ALA A 84 -12.28 21.72 2.19
CA ALA A 84 -12.88 22.90 2.82
C ALA A 84 -13.49 23.93 1.83
N TYR A 85 -13.83 23.52 0.61
CA TYR A 85 -14.38 24.39 -0.44
C TYR A 85 -15.66 23.81 -1.03
N GLU A 86 -16.45 24.65 -1.70
CA GLU A 86 -17.63 24.21 -2.44
C GLU A 86 -17.25 23.64 -3.81
N ARG A 87 -17.81 22.47 -4.16
CA ARG A 87 -17.41 21.72 -5.35
C ARG A 87 -18.30 22.07 -6.53
N ASP A 88 -17.71 22.08 -7.71
CA ASP A 88 -18.43 22.26 -8.96
C ASP A 88 -18.74 20.90 -9.61
N TYR A 89 -19.91 20.36 -9.29
CA TYR A 89 -20.41 19.12 -9.90
C TYR A 89 -20.88 19.29 -11.35
N SER A 90 -20.83 20.52 -11.91
CA SER A 90 -21.04 20.76 -13.34
C SER A 90 -19.92 20.15 -14.19
N TYR A 91 -18.74 19.95 -13.62
CA TYR A 91 -17.66 19.25 -14.27
C TYR A 91 -17.95 17.74 -14.40
N LEU A 92 -17.65 17.20 -15.58
CA LEU A 92 -17.88 15.79 -15.89
C LEU A 92 -16.87 14.88 -15.17
N CYS A 93 -15.61 15.28 -15.07
CA CYS A 93 -14.57 14.51 -14.40
C CYS A 93 -14.10 15.19 -13.11
N PRO A 94 -13.58 14.41 -12.14
CA PRO A 94 -12.85 14.95 -11.00
C PRO A 94 -11.64 15.80 -11.44
N GLU A 95 -11.11 16.58 -10.49
CA GLU A 95 -9.83 17.26 -10.62
C GLU A 95 -8.71 16.23 -10.85
N ASP A 96 -7.74 16.59 -11.69
CA ASP A 96 -6.64 15.72 -12.13
C ASP A 96 -7.03 14.45 -12.90
N TRP A 97 -8.30 14.30 -13.30
CA TRP A 97 -8.75 13.21 -14.17
C TRP A 97 -8.84 13.64 -15.63
N ILE A 98 -8.41 12.77 -16.53
CA ILE A 98 -8.43 13.01 -17.96
C ILE A 98 -9.74 12.52 -18.55
N LYS A 99 -10.44 13.41 -19.25
CA LYS A 99 -11.63 13.05 -20.03
C LYS A 99 -11.23 12.41 -21.35
N ASN A 100 -11.57 11.14 -21.53
CA ASN A 100 -11.45 10.43 -22.80
C ASN A 100 -12.58 10.81 -23.78
N SER A 101 -12.35 10.51 -25.06
CA SER A 101 -13.28 10.75 -26.17
C SER A 101 -14.67 10.12 -25.97
N ASN A 102 -14.74 9.04 -25.17
CA ASN A 102 -15.96 8.30 -24.87
C ASN A 102 -16.72 8.85 -23.65
N ASN A 103 -16.41 10.07 -23.19
CA ASN A 103 -16.90 10.66 -21.93
C ASN A 103 -16.56 9.82 -20.67
N GLN A 104 -15.54 8.97 -20.75
CA GLN A 104 -14.93 8.36 -19.57
C GLN A 104 -13.97 9.33 -18.92
N CYS A 105 -13.87 9.26 -17.61
CA CYS A 105 -12.86 9.95 -16.82
C CYS A 105 -11.82 8.93 -16.38
N TRP A 106 -10.55 9.23 -16.60
CA TRP A 106 -9.42 8.38 -16.25
C TRP A 106 -8.48 9.12 -15.30
N GLY A 107 -8.37 8.64 -14.06
CA GLY A 107 -7.36 9.09 -13.10
C GLY A 107 -6.06 8.35 -13.35
N ILE A 108 -5.14 8.96 -14.10
CA ILE A 108 -3.82 8.36 -14.40
C ILE A 108 -3.00 8.18 -13.12
N ASP A 109 -3.03 9.20 -12.25
CA ASP A 109 -2.26 9.25 -11.00
C ASP A 109 -3.13 8.93 -9.78
N TYR A 110 -4.24 8.24 -9.97
CA TYR A 110 -5.16 7.89 -8.90
C TYR A 110 -4.69 6.63 -8.15
N ASP A 111 -4.29 6.81 -6.90
CA ASP A 111 -3.81 5.76 -5.97
C ASP A 111 -4.89 5.33 -4.96
N GLY A 112 -6.15 5.68 -5.21
CA GLY A 112 -7.26 5.26 -4.34
C GLY A 112 -7.71 3.83 -4.62
N HIS A 113 -8.60 3.32 -3.75
CA HIS A 113 -9.04 1.92 -3.77
C HIS A 113 -10.16 1.63 -4.79
N CYS A 114 -10.83 2.66 -5.30
CA CYS A 114 -11.82 2.52 -6.38
C CYS A 114 -11.21 2.29 -7.77
N GLU A 115 -12.06 2.11 -8.77
CA GLU A 115 -11.63 2.05 -10.18
C GLU A 115 -11.12 3.42 -10.67
N SER A 116 -9.99 3.42 -11.38
CA SER A 116 -9.40 4.62 -11.99
C SER A 116 -10.09 5.08 -13.28
N LEU A 117 -10.99 4.27 -13.86
CA LEU A 117 -11.75 4.58 -15.07
C LEU A 117 -13.26 4.51 -14.79
N LYS A 118 -13.97 5.65 -14.88
CA LYS A 118 -15.42 5.71 -14.63
C LYS A 118 -16.17 6.64 -15.58
N TYR A 119 -17.48 6.42 -15.65
CA TYR A 119 -18.44 7.26 -16.38
C TYR A 119 -19.29 8.04 -15.38
N PHE A 120 -19.34 9.37 -15.53
CA PHE A 120 -20.14 10.28 -14.68
C PHE A 120 -21.21 11.06 -15.47
N GLN A 121 -21.51 10.62 -16.69
CA GLN A 121 -22.39 11.36 -17.60
C GLN A 121 -23.84 11.41 -17.10
N ASP A 122 -24.30 10.31 -16.49
CA ASP A 122 -25.67 10.18 -15.97
C ASP A 122 -25.76 10.42 -14.46
N TYR A 123 -24.64 10.80 -13.82
CA TYR A 123 -24.56 10.95 -12.37
C TYR A 123 -25.09 12.31 -11.92
N SER A 124 -25.94 12.31 -10.90
CA SER A 124 -26.39 13.52 -10.21
C SER A 124 -25.26 14.13 -9.37
N ALA A 125 -25.47 15.36 -8.88
CA ALA A 125 -24.50 16.01 -8.00
C ALA A 125 -24.31 15.24 -6.68
N GLU A 126 -25.39 14.63 -6.17
CA GLU A 126 -25.38 13.80 -4.97
C GLU A 126 -24.57 12.51 -5.18
N GLU A 127 -24.76 11.83 -6.32
CA GLU A 127 -24.01 10.61 -6.66
C GLU A 127 -22.53 10.90 -6.88
N LYS A 128 -22.18 12.04 -7.49
CA LYS A 128 -20.79 12.49 -7.61
C LYS A 128 -20.17 12.80 -6.24
N LYS A 129 -20.91 13.43 -5.34
CA LYS A 129 -20.46 13.70 -3.96
C LYS A 129 -20.25 12.40 -3.19
N GLU A 130 -21.12 11.42 -3.35
CA GLU A 130 -20.94 10.10 -2.74
C GLU A 130 -19.69 9.41 -3.29
N PHE A 131 -19.46 9.48 -4.61
CA PHE A 131 -18.23 8.96 -5.23
C PHE A 131 -16.97 9.69 -4.72
N GLU A 132 -17.01 11.01 -4.54
CA GLU A 132 -15.95 11.83 -3.93
C GLU A 132 -15.54 11.26 -2.56
N MET A 133 -16.53 11.05 -1.68
CA MET A 133 -16.32 10.54 -0.32
C MET A 133 -15.94 9.07 -0.26
N ASN A 134 -16.45 8.26 -1.20
CA ASN A 134 -16.15 6.84 -1.26
C ASN A 134 -14.80 6.56 -1.90
N CYS A 135 -14.34 7.39 -2.84
CA CYS A 135 -13.14 7.11 -3.63
C CYS A 135 -12.00 8.09 -3.38
N CYS A 136 -12.14 9.06 -2.48
CA CYS A 136 -11.13 10.07 -2.18
C CYS A 136 -10.66 10.85 -3.42
N VAL A 137 -11.57 11.03 -4.37
CA VAL A 137 -11.36 11.92 -5.51
C VAL A 137 -11.85 13.31 -5.12
N LEU A 138 -11.41 14.35 -5.83
CA LEU A 138 -11.82 15.72 -5.55
C LEU A 138 -12.44 16.30 -6.81
N TRP A 139 -13.59 16.97 -6.69
CA TRP A 139 -14.12 17.78 -7.79
C TRP A 139 -13.51 19.18 -7.77
N PRO A 140 -13.38 19.82 -8.95
CA PRO A 140 -12.89 21.18 -9.05
C PRO A 140 -13.74 22.15 -8.23
N LYS A 141 -13.11 23.22 -7.73
CA LYS A 141 -13.77 24.23 -6.91
C LYS A 141 -14.85 24.96 -7.72
N LEU A 142 -16.01 25.19 -7.11
CA LEU A 142 -16.99 26.14 -7.58
C LEU A 142 -16.32 27.50 -7.65
N LYS A 143 -16.01 27.93 -8.87
CA LYS A 143 -15.48 29.27 -9.06
C LYS A 143 -16.61 30.22 -8.74
N ASP A 144 -16.46 30.95 -7.65
CA ASP A 144 -17.01 32.30 -7.60
C ASP A 144 -16.37 33.03 -8.78
N GLU A 145 -17.10 33.16 -9.89
CA GLU A 145 -16.76 34.02 -11.03
C GLU A 145 -16.73 35.52 -10.63
N GLY A 146 -16.43 35.82 -9.36
CA GLY A 146 -16.42 37.13 -8.73
C GLY A 146 -15.04 37.66 -8.30
N MET A 147 -13.93 36.94 -8.50
CA MET A 147 -12.59 37.49 -8.18
C MET A 147 -11.46 37.22 -9.19
N LYS A 148 -11.77 36.83 -10.44
CA LYS A 148 -10.79 36.86 -11.55
C LYS A 148 -11.09 37.88 -12.65
N ARG A 149 -12.03 38.79 -12.39
CA ARG A 149 -12.09 40.12 -12.99
C ARG A 149 -12.20 41.18 -11.91
N ALA A 150 -11.29 41.15 -10.93
CA ALA A 150 -10.78 42.44 -10.48
C ALA A 150 -10.13 43.04 -11.74
N HIS A 151 -10.91 43.85 -12.43
CA HIS A 151 -10.43 44.75 -13.43
C HIS A 151 -9.08 45.29 -12.92
N LYS A 152 -8.03 45.11 -13.71
CA LYS A 152 -6.88 46.01 -13.71
C LYS A 152 -7.32 47.39 -14.27
N LYS A 153 -8.43 47.90 -13.75
CA LYS A 153 -9.13 49.18 -13.93
C LYS A 153 -9.87 49.31 -12.60
N ASP A 154 -9.31 49.84 -11.53
CA ASP A 154 -9.30 51.28 -11.29
C ASP A 154 -8.55 51.60 -9.98
N LEU A 155 -7.42 50.92 -9.70
CA LEU A 155 -6.42 51.56 -8.85
C LEU A 155 -5.82 52.70 -9.67
N LEU A 156 -6.43 53.88 -9.55
CA LEU A 156 -5.96 55.13 -10.14
C LEU A 156 -4.61 55.50 -9.52
N ARG A 157 -3.55 54.89 -10.05
CA ARG A 157 -2.17 55.11 -9.62
C ARG A 157 -1.59 56.28 -10.41
N GLY A 158 -1.50 57.43 -9.77
CA GLY A 158 -0.99 58.66 -10.37
C GLY A 158 -1.00 59.81 -9.36
N SER A 159 -0.34 60.91 -9.69
CA SER A 159 -0.45 62.14 -8.89
C SER A 159 -1.72 62.90 -9.26
N ILE A 160 -2.37 63.51 -8.28
CA ILE A 160 -3.55 64.35 -8.50
C ILE A 160 -3.08 65.76 -8.85
N SER A 161 -3.56 66.30 -9.97
CA SER A 161 -3.33 67.69 -10.35
C SER A 161 -4.11 68.65 -9.44
N SER A 162 -3.43 69.61 -8.81
CA SER A 162 -4.06 70.57 -7.88
C SER A 162 -4.99 71.58 -8.55
N SER A 163 -4.91 71.75 -9.88
CA SER A 163 -5.68 72.78 -10.61
C SER A 163 -7.04 72.29 -11.12
N ASN A 164 -7.19 70.99 -11.34
CA ASN A 164 -8.39 70.42 -11.96
C ASN A 164 -8.76 69.01 -11.47
N GLY A 165 -8.05 68.49 -10.46
CA GLY A 165 -8.38 67.20 -9.83
C GLY A 165 -8.14 65.97 -10.71
N LEU A 166 -7.49 66.12 -11.87
CA LEU A 166 -7.24 65.01 -12.79
C LEU A 166 -6.05 64.15 -12.32
N ILE A 167 -6.16 62.84 -12.52
CA ILE A 167 -5.11 61.88 -12.18
C ILE A 167 -4.13 61.74 -13.34
N ILE A 168 -2.86 62.08 -13.08
CA ILE A 168 -1.77 62.01 -14.05
C ILE A 168 -1.20 60.59 -14.04
N LYS A 169 -1.44 59.82 -15.12
CA LYS A 169 -0.84 58.49 -15.31
C LYS A 169 0.63 58.61 -15.76
N PRO A 170 1.57 57.88 -15.16
CA PRO A 170 2.96 57.88 -15.63
C PRO A 170 3.04 57.26 -17.04
N LYS A 171 3.76 57.92 -17.96
CA LYS A 171 3.81 57.58 -19.39
C LYS A 171 4.71 56.38 -19.75
N TYR A 172 5.31 55.68 -18.79
CA TYR A 172 6.23 54.58 -19.06
C TYR A 172 5.95 53.38 -18.15
N LEU A 173 5.32 52.36 -18.71
CA LEU A 173 5.37 50.94 -18.35
C LEU A 173 5.31 50.14 -19.65
#